data_AF-I3W2K4-F1
#
_entry.id   AF-I3W2K4-F1
#
_cell.length_a   1.000
_cell.length_b   1.000
_cell.length_c   1.000
_cell.angle_alpha   90.00
_cell.angle_beta   90.00
_cell.angle_gamma   90.00
#
_symmetry.space_group_name_H-M   'P 1'
#
loop_
_entity.id
_entity.type
_entity.pdbx_description
1 polymer ?
#
loop_
_entity_poly.entity_id
_entity_poly.type
_entity_poly.pdbx_seq_one_letter_code
_entity_poly.pdbx_strand_id
1 'polypeptide(L)' 'MLITLELSPFELQTLSDFRRLYAQSQRPPSSAPELELTALYSSLSTSAQPLAEALDKAAQAQGL' A
#
# COMPACT_ATOMS: atom_id res chain seq x y z
N MET A 1 4.80 -20.85 2.24
CA MET A 1 5.83 -20.26 1.37
C MET A 1 6.13 -18.87 1.92
N LEU A 2 7.36 -18.62 2.38
CA LEU A 2 7.78 -17.31 2.89
C LEU A 2 8.46 -16.59 1.74
N ILE A 3 7.81 -15.58 1.17
CA ILE A 3 8.44 -14.72 0.17
C ILE A 3 9.23 -13.68 0.95
N THR A 4 10.56 -13.75 0.88
CA THR A 4 11.42 -12.69 1.41
C THR A 4 11.34 -11.50 0.46
N LEU A 5 10.65 -10.43 0.88
CA LEU A 5 10.60 -9.17 0.13
C LEU A 5 11.79 -8.29 0.52
N GLU A 6 12.79 -8.23 -0.36
CA GLU A 6 13.87 -7.25 -0.27
C GLU A 6 13.33 -5.90 -0.77
N LEU A 7 12.67 -5.16 0.13
CA LEU A 7 12.12 -3.85 -0.17
C LEU A 7 13.22 -2.79 -0.15
N SER A 8 13.30 -1.99 -1.20
CA SER A 8 14.12 -0.78 -1.23
C SER A 8 13.62 0.24 -0.17
N PRO A 9 14.46 1.22 0.22
CA PRO A 9 14.05 2.27 1.16
C PRO A 9 12.77 3.01 0.75
N PHE A 10 12.58 3.21 -0.56
CA PHE A 10 11.38 3.82 -1.13
C PHE A 10 10.13 2.94 -0.95
N GLU A 11 10.24 1.63 -1.20
CA GLU A 11 9.11 0.71 -1.07
C GLU A 11 8.76 0.45 0.41
N LEU A 12 9.75 0.44 1.30
CA LEU A 12 9.53 0.40 2.76
C LEU A 12 8.75 1.63 3.25
N GLN A 13 9.15 2.83 2.80
CA GLN A 13 8.43 4.06 3.10
C GLN A 13 7.00 3.99 2.56
N THR A 14 6.85 3.55 1.31
CA THR A 14 5.53 3.38 0.67
C THR A 14 4.65 2.39 1.42
N LEU A 15 5.21 1.28 1.93
CA LEU A 15 4.48 0.31 2.75
C LEU A 15 4.02 0.90 4.08
N SER A 16 4.88 1.71 4.72
CA SER A 16 4.55 2.42 5.95
C SER A 16 3.39 3.40 5.73
N ASP A 17 3.47 4.18 4.64
CA ASP A 17 2.44 5.14 4.26
C ASP A 17 1.12 4.45 3.89
N PHE A 18 1.18 3.35 3.12
CA PHE A 18 0.00 2.52 2.81
C PHE A 18 -0.67 2.00 4.08
N ARG A 19 0.10 1.45 5.04
CA ARG A 19 -0.45 0.96 6.31
C ARG A 19 -1.12 2.06 7.12
N ARG A 20 -0.54 3.26 7.12
CA ARG A 20 -1.09 4.44 7.80
C ARG A 20 -2.40 4.89 7.14
N LEU A 21 -2.45 4.97 5.81
CA LEU A 21 -3.65 5.32 5.06
C LEU A 21 -4.74 4.25 5.21
N TYR A 22 -4.37 2.97 5.24
CA TYR A 22 -5.32 1.87 5.40
C TYR A 22 -5.94 1.85 6.79
N ALA A 23 -5.16 2.14 7.84
CA ALA A 23 -5.70 2.29 9.18
C ALA A 23 -6.71 3.45 9.27
N GLN A 24 -6.47 4.55 8.54
CA GLN A 24 -7.41 5.67 8.43
C GLN A 24 -8.67 5.30 7.67
N SER A 25 -8.58 4.46 6.62
CA SER A 25 -9.74 4.01 5.84
C SER A 25 -10.63 3.01 6.57
N GLN A 26 -10.10 2.33 7.59
CA GLN A 26 -10.82 1.38 8.45
C GLN A 26 -11.58 2.06 9.60
N ARG A 27 -11.24 3.31 9.95
CA ARG A 27 -11.97 4.12 10.94
C ARG A 27 -12.31 5.51 10.39
N PRO A 28 -13.03 5.59 9.26
CA PRO A 28 -13.52 6.88 8.83
C PRO A 28 -14.53 7.35 9.89
N PRO A 29 -14.41 8.57 10.42
CA PRO A 29 -15.51 9.13 11.21
C PRO A 29 -16.76 9.11 10.34
N SER A 30 -17.91 8.73 10.90
CA SER A 30 -19.17 8.58 10.16
C SER A 30 -19.65 9.86 9.44
N SER A 31 -18.94 10.97 9.64
CA SER A 31 -19.16 12.29 9.05
C SER A 31 -18.01 12.74 8.13
N ALA A 32 -17.10 11.83 7.74
CA ALA A 32 -16.01 12.13 6.82
C ALA A 32 -16.58 12.63 5.48
N PRO A 33 -16.13 13.78 4.96
CA PRO A 33 -16.56 14.27 3.65
C PRO A 33 -16.21 13.24 2.57
N GLU A 34 -17.13 13.02 1.62
CA GLU A 34 -16.90 12.08 0.50
C GLU A 34 -15.63 12.40 -0.31
N LEU A 35 -15.28 13.69 -0.42
CA LEU A 35 -14.04 14.17 -1.03
C LEU A 35 -12.79 13.66 -0.31
N GLU A 36 -12.78 13.65 1.02
CA GLU A 36 -11.65 13.17 1.81
C GLU A 36 -11.54 11.66 1.74
N LEU A 37 -12.66 10.94 1.74
CA LEU A 37 -12.69 9.49 1.51
C LEU A 37 -12.17 9.13 0.11
N THR A 38 -12.62 9.86 -0.91
CA THR A 38 -12.17 9.64 -2.29
C THR A 38 -10.67 9.91 -2.44
N ALA A 39 -10.16 10.97 -1.82
CA ALA A 39 -8.74 11.27 -1.79
C ALA A 39 -7.94 10.17 -1.07
N LEU A 40 -8.43 9.69 0.08
CA LEU A 40 -7.82 8.61 0.85
C LEU A 40 -7.75 7.30 0.05
N TYR A 41 -8.85 6.90 -0.61
CA TYR A 41 -8.88 5.71 -1.45
C TYR A 41 -8.00 5.86 -2.69
N SER A 42 -7.95 7.05 -3.29
CA SER A 42 -7.03 7.35 -4.39
C SER A 42 -5.58 7.19 -3.96
N SER A 43 -5.20 7.78 -2.82
CA SER A 43 -3.84 7.63 -2.26
C SER A 43 -3.49 6.19 -1.91
N LEU A 44 -4.45 5.40 -1.41
CA LEU A 44 -4.27 3.96 -1.20
C LEU A 44 -4.03 3.22 -2.51
N SER A 45 -4.81 3.51 -3.55
CA SER A 45 -4.63 2.88 -4.86
C SER A 45 -3.27 3.24 -5.48
N THR A 46 -2.85 4.50 -5.37
CA THR A 46 -1.54 4.94 -5.88
C THR A 46 -0.37 4.29 -5.14
N SER A 47 -0.47 4.16 -3.81
CA SER A 47 0.58 3.49 -3.02
C SER A 47 0.57 1.97 -3.16
N ALA A 48 -0.56 1.36 -3.54
CA ALA A 48 -0.65 -0.07 -3.81
C ALA A 48 0.10 -0.51 -5.08
N GLN A 49 0.13 0.31 -6.13
CA GLN A 49 0.81 -0.03 -7.40
C GLN A 49 2.30 -0.37 -7.23
N PRO A 50 3.15 0.49 -6.64
CA PRO A 50 4.57 0.18 -6.48
C PRO A 50 4.79 -1.01 -5.53
N LEU A 51 3.90 -1.24 -4.55
CA LEU A 51 3.98 -2.41 -3.67
C LEU A 51 3.63 -3.71 -4.39
N ALA A 52 2.65 -3.68 -5.29
CA ALA A 52 2.31 -4.82 -6.14
C ALA A 52 3.46 -5.14 -7.10
N GLU A 53 4.06 -4.13 -7.72
CA GLU A 53 5.25 -4.32 -8.57
C GLU A 53 6.45 -4.88 -7.79
N ALA A 54 6.67 -4.40 -6.56
CA ALA A 54 7.73 -4.92 -5.68
C ALA A 54 7.49 -6.41 -5.35
N LEU A 55 6.23 -6.77 -5.07
CA LEU A 55 5.82 -8.14 -4.79
C LEU A 55 6.00 -9.04 -6.01
N ASP A 56 5.56 -8.60 -7.19
CA ASP A 56 5.72 -9.35 -8.44
C ASP A 56 7.19 -9.57 -8.78
N LYS A 57 8.03 -8.54 -8.62
CA LYS A 57 9.49 -8.68 -8.80
C LYS A 57 10.08 -9.68 -7.81
N ALA A 58 9.67 -9.63 -6.55
CA ALA A 58 10.13 -10.57 -5.53
C ALA A 58 9.68 -12.01 -5.81
N ALA A 59 8.45 -12.20 -6.30
CA ALA A 59 7.94 -13.49 -6.73
C ALA A 59 8.73 -14.04 -7.92
N GLN A 60 8.94 -13.23 -8.97
CA GLN A 60 9.74 -13.61 -10.13
C GLN A 60 11.18 -13.96 -9.75
N ALA A 61 11.81 -13.20 -8.85
CA ALA A 61 13.17 -13.49 -8.37
C ALA A 61 13.26 -14.83 -7.62
N GLN A 62 12.16 -15.30 -7.03
CA GLN A 62 12.07 -16.58 -6.34
C GLN A 62 11.56 -17.72 -7.26
N GLY A 63 11.32 -17.43 -8.53
CA GLY A 63 10.87 -18.41 -9.53
C GLY A 63 9.39 -18.81 -9.40
N LEU A 64 8.57 -17.93 -8.80
CA LEU A 64 7.11 -18.04 -8.76
C LEU A 64 6.46 -17.44 -10.01
#